data_AF-A0A9Q3EBV2-F1
#
_entry.id   AF-A0A9Q3EBV2-F1
#
_cell.length_a   1.000
_cell.length_b   1.000
_cell.length_c   1.000
_cell.angle_alpha   90.00
_cell.angle_beta   90.00
_cell.angle_gamma   90.00
#
_symmetry.space_group_name_H-M   'P 1'
#
loop_
_entity.id
_entity.type
_entity.pdbx_description
1 polymer ?
#
loop_
_entity_poly.entity_id
_entity_poly.type
_entity_poly.pdbx_seq_one_letter_code
_entity_poly.pdbx_strand_id
1 'polypeptide(L)'
;MESYSHLPQLNNGQLDLSKPQDAQLVETKPDRGKGYKAGDSCRTEVVMDNKPTKILLDPGAFCSCVEKSFLKTWEPNFEDQLLPIDGIKFNSVSNPMKALGIFESTVIFPHINGNLRIIVEFVVM
;
A
#
# COMPACT_ATOMS: atom_id res chain seq x y z
N MET A 1 -26.33 3.71 -20.75
CA MET A 1 -24.94 3.83 -21.23
C MET A 1 -24.06 3.45 -20.06
N GLU A 2 -23.67 2.18 -19.99
CA GLU A 2 -22.95 1.62 -18.84
C GLU A 2 -21.50 2.11 -18.86
N SER A 3 -21.12 2.83 -17.80
CA SER A 3 -19.74 3.27 -17.59
C SER A 3 -18.93 2.06 -17.12
N TYR A 4 -18.19 1.43 -18.02
CA TYR A 4 -17.17 0.45 -17.66
C TYR A 4 -16.16 1.12 -16.73
N SER A 5 -16.25 0.76 -15.45
CA SER A 5 -15.25 1.09 -14.45
C SER A 5 -14.00 0.28 -14.77
N HIS A 6 -12.91 0.96 -15.12
CA HIS A 6 -11.58 0.34 -15.29
C HIS A 6 -10.93 0.00 -13.93
N LEU A 7 -11.71 -0.28 -12.89
CA LEU A 7 -11.16 -0.65 -11.59
C LEU A 7 -10.64 -2.09 -11.68
N PRO A 8 -9.34 -2.33 -11.47
CA PRO A 8 -8.75 -3.64 -11.66
C PRO A 8 -8.95 -4.62 -10.49
N GLN A 9 -9.73 -4.22 -9.48
CA GLN A 9 -9.84 -4.97 -8.24
C GLN A 9 -10.97 -6.00 -8.37
N LEU A 10 -10.59 -7.27 -8.44
CA LEU A 10 -11.50 -8.40 -8.48
C LEU A 10 -12.22 -8.52 -7.13
N ASN A 11 -13.51 -8.18 -7.10
CA ASN A 11 -14.40 -8.38 -5.96
C ASN A 11 -14.79 -9.86 -5.71
N ASN A 12 -14.17 -10.81 -6.41
CA ASN A 12 -14.71 -12.18 -6.54
C ASN A 12 -13.74 -13.25 -6.02
N GLY A 13 -13.38 -13.21 -4.73
CA GLY A 13 -13.12 -14.38 -3.86
C GLY A 13 -12.07 -15.45 -4.21
N GLN A 14 -11.49 -15.44 -5.41
CA GLN A 14 -10.41 -16.33 -5.85
C GLN A 14 -9.31 -15.46 -6.43
N LEU A 15 -8.52 -14.89 -5.52
CA LEU A 15 -7.27 -14.23 -5.86
C LEU A 15 -6.25 -15.32 -6.22
N ASP A 16 -6.10 -15.58 -7.51
CA ASP A 16 -4.95 -16.35 -7.99
C ASP A 16 -3.69 -15.49 -7.79
N LEU A 17 -3.02 -15.67 -6.66
CA LEU A 17 -1.76 -15.00 -6.31
C LEU A 17 -0.55 -15.64 -7.02
N SER A 18 -0.75 -16.51 -8.00
CA SER A 18 0.36 -17.15 -8.69
C SER A 18 1.20 -16.12 -9.47
N LYS A 19 2.52 -16.15 -9.22
CA LYS A 19 3.55 -15.38 -9.92
C LYS A 19 3.29 -13.85 -9.99
N PRO A 20 3.29 -13.14 -8.85
CA PRO A 20 3.21 -11.70 -8.90
C PRO A 20 4.45 -11.12 -9.59
N GLN A 21 4.26 -10.05 -10.35
CA GLN A 21 5.33 -9.32 -11.04
C GLN A 21 5.78 -8.14 -10.19
N ASP A 22 7.09 -7.89 -10.15
CA ASP A 22 7.61 -6.74 -9.43
C ASP A 22 7.19 -5.43 -10.11
N ALA A 23 6.80 -4.45 -9.30
CA ALA A 23 6.41 -3.15 -9.81
C ALA A 23 7.57 -2.45 -10.52
N GLN A 24 7.26 -1.90 -11.68
CA GLN A 24 8.15 -1.04 -12.44
C GLN A 24 7.58 0.37 -12.42
N LEU A 25 8.46 1.36 -12.22
CA LEU A 25 8.08 2.75 -12.33
C LEU A 25 7.76 3.05 -13.79
N VAL A 26 6.48 3.27 -14.08
CA VAL A 26 6.04 3.77 -15.38
C VAL A 26 5.63 5.22 -15.19
N GLU A 27 6.34 6.13 -15.84
CA GLU A 27 5.92 7.53 -15.95
C GLU A 27 4.73 7.59 -16.91
N THR A 28 3.54 7.24 -16.45
CA THR A 28 2.31 7.39 -17.22
C THR A 28 1.92 8.86 -17.29
N LYS A 29 2.39 9.53 -18.34
CA LYS A 29 1.88 10.84 -18.72
C LYS A 29 0.54 10.65 -19.43
N PRO A 30 -0.53 11.35 -19.02
CA PRO A 30 -1.76 11.31 -19.80
C PRO A 30 -1.51 11.87 -21.20
N ASP A 31 -2.18 11.29 -22.20
CA ASP A 31 -2.17 11.85 -23.55
C ASP A 31 -2.52 13.33 -23.52
N ARG A 32 -1.93 14.11 -24.42
CA ARG A 32 -2.23 15.54 -24.54
C ARG A 32 -3.74 15.76 -24.67
N GLY A 33 -4.32 16.48 -23.71
CA GLY A 33 -5.76 16.79 -23.67
C GLY A 33 -6.64 15.77 -22.94
N LYS A 34 -6.07 14.70 -22.37
CA LYS A 34 -6.79 13.75 -21.51
C LYS A 34 -6.38 13.92 -20.05
N GLY A 35 -7.30 13.70 -19.13
CA GLY A 35 -7.00 13.46 -17.72
C GLY A 35 -7.33 12.01 -17.38
N TYR A 36 -6.58 11.40 -16.46
CA TYR A 36 -7.05 10.17 -15.84
C TYR A 36 -8.25 10.49 -14.96
N LYS A 37 -9.31 9.68 -15.01
CA LYS A 37 -10.37 9.77 -13.99
C LYS A 37 -9.73 9.42 -12.66
N ALA A 38 -9.78 10.34 -11.69
CA ALA A 38 -9.48 10.00 -10.31
C ALA A 38 -10.46 8.91 -9.88
N GLY A 39 -9.95 7.84 -9.26
CA GLY A 39 -10.81 6.85 -8.62
C GLY A 39 -11.63 7.51 -7.51
N ASP A 40 -12.82 6.97 -7.23
CA ASP A 40 -13.72 7.51 -6.19
C ASP A 40 -13.16 7.36 -4.76
N SER A 41 -12.10 6.57 -4.60
CA SER A 41 -11.39 6.40 -3.34
C SER A 41 -9.90 6.13 -3.56
N CYS A 42 -9.09 6.66 -2.64
CA CYS A 42 -7.69 6.27 -2.49
C CYS A 42 -7.51 4.98 -1.67
N ARG A 43 -8.61 4.37 -1.18
CA ARG A 43 -8.55 3.11 -0.44
C ARG A 43 -8.59 1.93 -1.41
N THR A 44 -7.69 0.98 -1.20
CA THR A 44 -7.56 -0.22 -2.02
C THR A 44 -7.37 -1.44 -1.14
N GLU A 45 -7.84 -2.60 -1.60
CA GLU A 45 -7.50 -3.88 -1.01
C GLU A 45 -6.20 -4.41 -1.62
N VAL A 46 -5.32 -4.91 -0.77
CA VAL A 46 -4.04 -5.54 -1.10
C VAL A 46 -3.92 -6.83 -0.32
N VAL A 47 -2.95 -7.66 -0.68
CA VAL A 47 -2.56 -8.84 0.10
C VAL A 47 -1.21 -8.57 0.73
N MET A 48 -1.14 -8.67 2.06
CA MET A 48 0.09 -8.63 2.84
C MET A 48 0.14 -9.88 3.71
N ASP A 49 1.26 -10.60 3.73
CA ASP A 49 1.38 -11.89 4.44
C ASP A 49 0.20 -12.86 4.17
N ASN A 50 -0.18 -13.00 2.90
CA ASN A 50 -1.34 -13.80 2.47
C ASN A 50 -2.71 -13.41 3.06
N LYS A 51 -2.82 -12.23 3.70
CA LYS A 51 -4.06 -11.71 4.30
C LYS A 51 -4.56 -10.50 3.50
N PRO A 52 -5.84 -10.51 3.06
CA PRO A 52 -6.47 -9.32 2.48
C PRO A 52 -6.47 -8.18 3.48
N THR A 53 -5.96 -7.03 3.05
CA THR A 53 -5.79 -5.85 3.89
C THR A 53 -6.18 -4.60 3.13
N LYS A 54 -6.83 -3.65 3.80
CA LYS A 54 -7.15 -2.35 3.21
C LYS A 54 -6.04 -1.35 3.51
N ILE A 55 -5.53 -0.69 2.48
CA ILE A 55 -4.55 0.38 2.61
C ILE A 55 -5.09 1.68 2.00
N LEU A 56 -4.50 2.81 2.41
CA LEU A 56 -4.74 4.12 1.83
C LEU A 56 -3.54 4.48 0.93
N LEU A 57 -3.82 4.79 -0.33
CA LEU A 57 -2.87 5.39 -1.25
C LEU A 57 -2.88 6.91 -1.06
N ASP A 58 -2.00 7.40 -0.18
CA ASP A 58 -1.90 8.82 0.13
C ASP A 58 -0.70 9.45 -0.59
N PRO A 59 -0.90 10.13 -1.73
CA PRO A 59 0.19 10.81 -2.44
C PRO A 59 0.76 12.01 -1.65
N GLY A 60 0.06 12.48 -0.61
CA GLY A 60 0.55 13.52 0.29
C GLY A 60 1.43 12.99 1.43
N ALA A 61 1.48 11.67 1.64
CA ALA A 61 2.31 11.07 2.66
C ALA A 61 3.77 11.04 2.22
N PHE A 62 4.67 11.49 3.11
CA PHE A 62 6.11 11.45 2.86
C PHE A 62 6.67 10.02 2.77
N CYS A 63 6.08 9.10 3.54
CA CYS A 63 6.48 7.69 3.57
C CYS A 63 5.25 6.81 3.80
N SER A 64 5.39 5.52 3.53
CA SER A 64 4.43 4.52 4.00
C SER A 64 4.52 4.39 5.52
N CYS A 65 3.38 4.37 6.20
CA CYS A 65 3.32 4.24 7.65
C CYS A 65 2.23 3.26 8.08
N VAL A 66 2.39 2.68 9.26
CA VAL A 66 1.44 1.74 9.84
C VAL A 66 1.34 1.97 11.34
N GLU A 67 0.13 1.86 11.88
CA GLU A 67 -0.09 1.94 13.32
C GLU A 67 0.38 0.64 14.00
N LYS A 68 1.10 0.75 15.12
CA LYS A 68 1.50 -0.40 15.95
C LYS A 68 0.36 -1.35 16.27
N SER A 69 -0.80 -0.82 16.67
CA SER A 69 -1.92 -1.64 17.12
C SER A 69 -2.47 -2.49 15.97
N PHE A 70 -2.60 -1.88 14.79
CA PHE A 70 -2.91 -2.57 13.55
C PHE A 70 -1.84 -3.61 13.24
N LEU A 71 -0.54 -3.24 13.32
CA LEU A 71 0.59 -4.15 13.08
C LEU A 71 0.55 -5.43 13.89
N LYS A 72 0.23 -5.33 15.18
CA LYS A 72 0.08 -6.50 16.06
C LYS A 72 -1.03 -7.48 15.64
N THR A 73 -2.04 -7.04 14.90
CA THR A 73 -3.13 -7.92 14.48
C THR A 73 -2.73 -8.90 13.37
N TRP A 74 -1.76 -8.53 12.52
CA TRP A 74 -1.30 -9.36 11.40
C TRP A 74 0.06 -10.00 11.67
N GLU A 75 0.96 -9.30 12.37
CA GLU A 75 2.29 -9.78 12.75
C GLU A 75 2.57 -9.48 14.24
N PRO A 76 2.18 -10.38 15.16
CA PRO A 76 2.29 -10.15 16.61
C PRO A 76 3.73 -9.92 17.11
N ASN A 77 4.72 -10.49 16.42
CA ASN A 77 6.14 -10.44 16.79
C ASN A 77 6.95 -9.46 15.92
N PHE A 78 6.31 -8.46 15.32
CA PHE A 78 6.97 -7.51 14.44
C PHE A 78 8.08 -6.71 15.16
N GLU A 79 7.98 -6.54 16.48
CA GLU A 79 8.92 -5.74 17.28
C GLU A 79 10.36 -6.29 17.17
N ASP A 80 10.53 -7.61 17.00
CA ASP A 80 11.83 -8.27 16.83
C ASP A 80 12.42 -8.08 15.42
N GLN A 81 11.60 -7.65 14.47
CA GLN A 81 11.94 -7.46 13.06
C GLN A 81 12.13 -5.98 12.71
N LEU A 82 11.94 -5.07 13.68
CA LEU A 82 12.09 -3.64 13.47
C LEU A 82 13.54 -3.28 13.16
N LEU A 83 13.72 -2.63 12.01
CA LEU A 83 14.96 -1.94 11.70
C LEU A 83 14.99 -0.58 12.44
N PRO A 84 16.17 -0.13 12.89
CA PRO A 84 16.30 1.16 13.55
C PRO A 84 15.96 2.30 12.58
N ILE A 85 15.31 3.34 13.11
CA ILE A 85 15.03 4.58 12.39
C ILE A 85 15.80 5.72 13.09
N ASP A 86 16.65 6.41 12.35
CA ASP A 86 17.46 7.50 12.88
C ASP A 86 17.28 8.79 12.07
N GLY A 87 17.37 9.94 12.75
CA GLY A 87 17.38 11.26 12.13
C GLY A 87 16.04 11.79 11.57
N ILE A 88 14.94 11.03 11.65
CA ILE A 88 13.64 11.45 11.08
C ILE A 88 12.66 11.86 12.18
N LYS A 89 12.07 13.05 12.03
CA LYS A 89 10.97 13.54 12.88
C LYS A 89 9.67 13.50 12.09
N PHE A 90 8.69 12.78 12.61
CA PHE A 90 7.36 12.73 12.02
C PHE A 90 6.44 13.70 12.75
N ASN A 91 5.64 14.43 11.99
CA ASN A 91 4.61 15.30 12.53
C ASN A 91 3.29 14.99 11.83
N SER A 92 2.24 14.84 12.62
CA SER A 92 0.87 14.94 12.13
C SER A 92 0.46 16.42 12.03
N VAL A 93 -0.75 16.68 11.56
CA VAL A 93 -1.33 18.04 11.46
C VAL A 93 -1.28 18.79 12.81
N SER A 94 -1.31 18.08 13.93
CA SER A 94 -1.44 18.71 15.26
C SER A 94 -0.34 18.33 16.26
N ASN A 95 0.40 17.24 16.06
CA ASN A 95 1.35 16.73 17.06
C ASN A 95 2.55 15.99 16.45
N PRO A 96 3.72 16.03 17.12
CA PRO A 96 4.84 15.15 16.79
C PRO A 96 4.45 13.68 17.01
N MET A 97 4.84 12.83 16.07
CA MET A 97 4.64 11.39 16.13
C MET A 97 5.96 10.69 16.44
N LYS A 98 5.90 9.63 17.25
CA LYS A 98 7.07 8.84 17.62
C LYS A 98 7.10 7.57 16.76
N ALA A 99 8.06 7.50 15.85
CA ALA A 99 8.34 6.26 15.14
C ALA A 99 9.02 5.24 16.07
N LEU A 100 8.66 3.97 15.93
CA LEU A 100 9.23 2.84 16.66
C LEU A 100 10.37 2.19 15.88
N GLY A 101 10.28 2.18 14.56
CA GLY A 101 11.23 1.54 13.65
C GLY A 101 10.64 1.40 12.25
N ILE A 102 11.39 0.73 11.38
CA ILE A 102 10.96 0.39 10.02
C ILE A 102 10.62 -1.11 9.99
N PHE A 103 9.45 -1.44 9.43
CA PHE A 103 9.01 -2.80 9.16
C PHE A 103 8.92 -3.00 7.65
N GLU A 104 9.75 -3.90 7.10
CA GLU A 104 9.70 -4.25 5.69
C GLU A 104 8.63 -5.32 5.46
N SER A 105 7.78 -5.13 4.45
CA SER A 105 6.80 -6.13 4.05
C SER A 105 6.56 -6.15 2.55
N THR A 106 6.13 -7.31 2.06
CA THR A 106 5.70 -7.46 0.67
C THR A 106 4.21 -7.15 0.57
N VAL A 107 3.88 -6.17 -0.26
CA VAL A 107 2.50 -5.78 -0.60
C VAL A 107 2.19 -6.27 -2.01
N ILE A 108 1.14 -7.07 -2.13
CA ILE A 108 0.65 -7.54 -3.43
C ILE A 108 -0.64 -6.81 -3.75
N PHE A 109 -0.67 -6.10 -4.88
CA PHE A 109 -1.87 -5.51 -5.45
C PHE A 109 -2.47 -6.50 -6.44
N PRO A 110 -3.66 -7.05 -6.15
CA PRO A 110 -4.30 -7.92 -7.10
C PRO A 110 -4.79 -7.18 -8.33
N HIS A 111 -4.61 -7.81 -9.49
CA HIS A 111 -5.01 -7.21 -10.75
C HIS A 111 -5.36 -8.31 -11.77
N ILE A 112 -6.40 -8.07 -12.58
CA ILE A 112 -6.94 -9.03 -13.56
C ILE A 112 -5.92 -9.61 -14.55
N ASN A 113 -4.89 -8.84 -14.87
CA ASN A 113 -3.84 -9.19 -15.84
C ASN A 113 -2.54 -9.72 -15.18
N GLY A 114 -2.58 -10.02 -13.88
CA GLY A 114 -1.43 -10.44 -13.09
C GLY A 114 -1.19 -9.51 -11.92
N ASN A 115 -0.87 -10.09 -10.77
CA ASN A 115 -0.69 -9.35 -9.53
C ASN A 115 0.61 -8.56 -9.55
N LEU A 116 0.59 -7.38 -8.93
CA LEU A 116 1.73 -6.50 -8.78
C LEU A 116 2.31 -6.65 -7.38
N ARG A 117 3.62 -6.87 -7.25
CA ARG A 117 4.33 -6.96 -5.99
C ARG A 117 5.19 -5.72 -5.77
N ILE A 118 5.12 -5.18 -4.55
CA ILE A 118 5.94 -4.07 -4.09
C ILE A 118 6.53 -4.46 -2.74
N ILE A 119 7.84 -4.27 -2.57
CA ILE A 119 8.47 -4.31 -1.24
C ILE A 119 8.32 -2.91 -0.65
N VAL A 120 7.71 -2.83 0.53
CA VAL A 120 7.38 -1.56 1.18
C VAL A 120 8.01 -1.53 2.57
N GLU A 121 8.71 -0.44 2.85
CA GLU A 121 9.18 -0.10 4.18
C GLU A 121 8.12 0.74 4.89
N PHE A 122 7.47 0.17 5.90
CA PHE A 122 6.51 0.87 6.73
C PHE A 122 7.21 1.47 7.95
N VAL A 123 7.06 2.79 8.12
CA VAL A 123 7.37 3.42 9.41
C VAL A 123 6.28 3.04 10.40
N VAL A 124 6.67 2.33 11.45
CA VAL A 124 5.74 1.94 12.50
C VAL A 124 5.59 3.10 13.49
N MET A 125 4.34 3.56 13.64
CA MET A 125 3.94 4.65 14.53
C MET A 125 3.26 4.13 15.80
#